data_AF-A0A0M2PKF8-F1
#
_entry.id   AF-A0A0M2PKF8-F1
#
_cell.length_a   1.000
_cell.length_b   1.000
_cell.length_c   1.000
_cell.angle_alpha   90.00
_cell.angle_beta   90.00
_cell.angle_gamma   90.00
#
_symmetry.space_group_name_H-M   'P 1'
#
loop_
_entity.id
_entity.type
_entity.pdbx_description
1 polymer ?
#
loop_
_entity_poly.entity_id
_entity_poly.type
_entity_poly.pdbx_seq_one_letter_code
_entity_poly.pdbx_strand_id
1 'polypeptide(L)'
;ISADVTDDEAGVSRVVVHYINPNAHPNAYLIEIPLNYNSTTRKYEGTYNVEKDNGEGEWKIDRIYLYDKKGNYDYQKLSNYNITIGSPPVTKIELQSSSPKVNEWYSSDVNVSLNATDDQSGVAKTLYKLNNGDWNQYTIAFELQNEGIHTIEYKSIDKAGNEEEVKSELVKIDKTAPTLNVSFDQSVITDRNHQLVPIKASVEADDNLSGVGSYELVSIVSNQKDNVKGDGNTTQDIQGAEFGTSDTNFLVRAERSGSEDRIYTVTYKATDNAGNTVTTSQDIVVKHDNSK
;
A
#
# COMPACT_ATOMS: atom_id res chain seq x y z
N ILE A 1 5.96 28.76 32.63
CA ILE A 1 5.33 28.92 33.96
C ILE A 1 5.33 30.40 34.31
N SER A 2 4.25 30.93 34.88
CA SER A 2 4.20 32.28 35.42
C SER A 2 3.64 32.26 36.83
N ALA A 3 4.19 33.07 37.73
CA ALA A 3 3.71 33.20 39.10
C ALA A 3 3.56 34.68 39.49
N ASP A 4 2.48 34.97 40.20
CA ASP A 4 2.27 36.25 40.88
C ASP A 4 2.79 36.09 42.31
N VAL A 5 3.85 36.81 42.68
CA VAL A 5 4.46 36.76 44.01
C VAL A 5 4.78 38.17 44.53
N THR A 6 4.66 38.35 45.84
CA THR A 6 4.88 39.63 46.53
C THR A 6 5.62 39.41 47.84
N ASP A 7 6.45 40.38 48.22
CA ASP A 7 7.05 40.51 49.55
C ASP A 7 7.00 42.00 49.89
N ASP A 8 6.23 42.34 50.92
CA ASP A 8 5.92 43.73 51.28
C ASP A 8 6.98 44.39 52.18
N GLU A 9 8.02 43.66 52.61
CA GLU A 9 9.04 44.15 53.55
C GLU A 9 10.46 44.16 52.98
N ALA A 10 11.03 42.97 52.74
CA ALA A 10 12.42 42.81 52.31
C ALA A 10 12.54 42.78 50.78
N GLY A 11 11.42 42.56 50.09
CA GLY A 11 11.36 42.38 48.66
C GLY A 11 11.90 41.01 48.22
N VAL A 12 11.44 40.58 47.06
CA VAL A 12 11.76 39.27 46.49
C VAL A 12 13.21 39.23 45.98
N SER A 13 13.94 38.15 46.30
CA SER A 13 15.30 37.88 45.81
C SER A 13 15.37 36.74 44.80
N ARG A 14 14.62 35.66 45.03
CA ARG A 14 14.61 34.48 44.16
C ARG A 14 13.24 33.80 44.21
N VAL A 15 12.78 33.35 43.05
CA VAL A 15 11.58 32.51 42.91
C VAL A 15 11.98 31.24 42.17
N VAL A 16 11.66 30.07 42.71
CA VAL A 16 11.94 28.78 42.07
C VAL A 16 10.76 27.84 42.14
N VAL A 17 10.56 27.08 41.08
CA VAL A 17 9.55 26.03 41.00
C VAL A 17 10.24 24.68 40.97
N HIS A 18 9.73 23.74 41.76
CA HIS A 18 10.26 22.37 41.84
C HIS A 18 9.36 21.42 41.07
N TYR A 19 9.96 20.63 40.18
CA TYR A 19 9.28 19.57 39.44
C TYR A 19 9.67 18.19 39.95
N ILE A 20 8.70 17.29 39.98
CA ILE A 20 8.92 15.85 40.17
C ILE A 20 8.98 15.21 38.79
N ASN A 21 10.13 14.62 38.48
CA ASN A 21 10.34 13.80 37.30
C ASN A 21 9.65 12.43 37.51
N PRO A 22 8.83 11.95 36.55
CA PRO A 22 8.14 10.65 36.66
C PRO A 22 9.11 9.46 36.82
N ASN A 23 10.32 9.55 36.30
CA ASN A 23 11.34 8.50 36.34
C ASN A 23 12.35 8.67 37.48
N ALA A 24 12.14 9.64 38.37
CA ALA A 24 13.01 9.85 39.51
C ALA A 24 12.90 8.69 40.53
N HIS A 25 14.04 8.22 41.02
CA HIS A 25 14.11 7.42 42.25
C HIS A 25 13.46 8.18 43.44
N PRO A 26 12.98 7.49 44.49
CA PRO A 26 12.31 8.12 45.65
C PRO A 26 13.10 9.22 46.37
N ASN A 27 14.41 9.31 46.12
CA ASN A 27 15.33 10.31 46.68
C ASN A 27 16.01 11.20 45.61
N ALA A 28 15.56 11.19 44.34
CA ALA A 28 16.28 11.79 43.23
C ALA A 28 15.54 13.00 42.61
N TYR A 29 16.21 14.16 42.72
CA TYR A 29 16.11 15.38 41.92
C TYR A 29 14.73 15.99 41.65
N LEU A 30 14.31 16.85 42.58
CA LEU A 30 13.49 18.00 42.25
C LEU A 30 14.28 18.86 41.26
N ILE A 31 13.73 19.09 40.07
CA ILE A 31 14.33 20.03 39.13
C ILE A 31 13.91 21.44 39.56
N GLU A 32 14.87 22.25 40.00
CA GLU A 32 14.65 23.65 40.35
C GLU A 32 14.71 24.52 39.10
N ILE A 33 13.60 25.20 38.79
CA ILE A 33 13.53 26.15 37.69
C ILE A 33 13.42 27.55 38.26
N PRO A 34 14.42 28.43 38.06
CA PRO A 34 14.33 29.82 38.43
C PRO A 34 13.29 30.54 37.57
N LEU A 35 12.43 31.32 38.23
CA LEU A 35 11.54 32.26 37.56
C LEU A 35 12.16 33.65 37.65
N ASN A 36 12.28 34.33 36.51
CA ASN A 36 12.83 35.67 36.41
C ASN A 36 11.70 36.70 36.34
N TYR A 37 11.88 37.85 36.99
CA TYR A 37 10.87 38.92 36.92
C TYR A 37 10.81 39.50 35.50
N ASN A 38 9.63 39.43 34.89
CA ASN A 38 9.31 40.05 33.62
C ASN A 38 8.59 41.39 33.89
N SER A 39 9.25 42.50 33.58
CA SER A 39 8.71 43.85 33.81
C SER A 39 7.52 44.21 32.93
N THR A 40 7.33 43.52 31.80
CA THR A 40 6.22 43.77 30.86
C THR A 40 4.93 43.15 31.39
N THR A 41 4.99 41.89 31.81
CA THR A 41 3.84 41.15 32.35
C THR A 41 3.64 41.39 33.85
N ARG A 42 4.68 41.92 34.52
CA ARG A 42 4.77 42.11 35.97
C ARG A 42 4.72 40.80 36.77
N LYS A 43 5.18 39.71 36.17
CA LYS A 43 5.16 38.36 36.76
C LYS A 43 6.55 37.75 36.82
N TYR A 44 6.72 36.74 37.67
CA TYR A 44 7.91 35.89 37.64
C TYR A 44 7.67 34.74 36.66
N GLU A 45 8.52 34.62 35.64
CA GLU A 45 8.33 33.73 34.51
C GLU A 45 9.58 32.89 34.22
N GLY A 46 9.35 31.66 33.77
CA GLY A 46 10.41 30.72 33.42
C GLY A 46 9.89 29.59 32.54
N THR A 47 10.81 29.02 31.78
CA THR A 47 10.58 27.90 30.86
C THR A 47 11.56 26.79 31.17
N TYR A 48 11.09 25.55 31.10
CA TYR A 48 11.93 24.37 31.19
C TYR A 48 11.61 23.45 30.04
N ASN A 49 12.63 23.08 29.29
CA ASN A 49 12.51 22.10 28.22
C ASN A 49 12.84 20.75 28.83
N VAL A 50 11.85 19.85 28.86
CA VAL A 50 12.08 18.47 29.27
C VAL A 50 12.89 17.79 28.17
N GLU A 51 14.11 17.37 28.48
CA GLU A 51 14.92 16.58 27.55
C GLU A 51 14.25 15.23 27.29
N LYS A 52 14.31 14.76 26.04
CA LYS A 52 13.64 13.54 25.56
C LYS A 52 13.93 12.31 26.43
N ASP A 53 15.17 12.19 26.90
CA ASP A 53 15.65 11.03 27.65
C ASP A 53 15.36 11.13 29.16
N ASN A 54 14.83 12.27 29.63
CA ASN A 54 14.69 12.57 31.05
C ASN A 54 13.27 12.37 31.60
N GLY A 55 12.27 11.91 30.84
CA GLY A 55 10.99 11.66 31.47
C GLY A 55 9.79 11.57 30.55
N GLU A 56 9.61 10.45 29.88
CA GLU A 56 8.25 10.02 29.60
C GLU A 56 7.49 9.79 30.93
N GLY A 57 6.22 10.17 30.99
CA GLY A 57 5.34 10.05 32.16
C GLY A 57 4.71 11.36 32.62
N GLU A 58 3.99 11.31 33.75
CA GLU A 58 3.39 12.48 34.39
C GLU A 58 4.43 13.27 35.20
N TRP A 59 4.81 14.44 34.69
CA TRP A 59 5.56 15.44 35.42
C TRP A 59 4.63 16.24 36.33
N LYS A 60 5.05 16.47 37.57
CA LYS A 60 4.24 17.21 38.56
C LYS A 60 4.99 18.44 39.02
N ILE A 61 4.30 19.57 39.08
CA ILE A 61 4.79 20.74 39.83
C ILE A 61 4.50 20.49 41.30
N ASP A 62 5.54 20.27 42.12
CA ASP A 62 5.38 19.98 43.55
C ASP A 62 5.22 21.25 44.38
N ARG A 63 6.12 22.22 44.19
CA ARG A 63 6.23 23.41 45.05
C ARG A 63 6.75 24.62 44.29
N ILE A 64 6.34 25.81 44.75
CA ILE A 64 7.00 27.07 44.41
C ILE A 64 7.57 27.68 45.69
N TYR A 65 8.83 28.10 45.65
CA TYR A 65 9.53 28.77 46.75
C TYR A 65 9.73 30.23 46.41
N LEU A 66 9.60 31.06 47.44
CA LEU A 66 9.89 32.48 47.43
C LEU A 66 10.98 32.75 48.46
N TYR A 67 12.06 33.41 48.04
CA TYR A 67 13.13 33.87 48.92
C TYR A 67 13.12 35.40 48.95
N ASP A 68 13.34 35.97 50.13
CA ASP A 68 13.47 37.41 50.32
C ASP A 68 14.95 37.86 50.25
N LYS A 69 15.21 39.17 50.24
CA LYS A 69 16.59 39.72 50.23
C LYS A 69 17.36 39.54 51.55
N LYS A 70 16.70 39.13 52.63
CA LYS A 70 17.30 38.85 53.94
C LYS A 70 17.65 37.37 54.11
N GLY A 71 17.26 36.52 53.16
CA GLY A 71 17.52 35.07 53.14
C GLY A 71 16.40 34.24 53.77
N ASN A 72 15.27 34.83 54.15
CA ASN A 72 14.09 34.06 54.55
C ASN A 72 13.42 33.45 53.32
N TYR A 73 12.66 32.38 53.53
CA TYR A 73 11.89 31.76 52.47
C TYR A 73 10.53 31.28 52.95
N ASP A 74 9.59 31.23 52.01
CA ASP A 74 8.30 30.56 52.15
C ASP A 74 8.03 29.70 50.92
N TYR A 75 7.09 28.76 51.00
CA TYR A 75 6.71 27.92 49.87
C TYR A 75 5.23 27.59 49.83
N GLN A 76 4.72 27.41 48.62
CA GLN A 76 3.39 26.89 48.37
C GLN A 76 3.48 25.52 47.70
N LYS A 77 2.78 24.52 48.25
CA LYS A 77 2.60 23.22 47.60
C LYS A 77 1.56 23.31 46.50
N LEU A 78 1.86 22.70 45.35
CA LEU A 78 1.04 22.67 44.16
C LEU A 78 0.65 21.21 43.88
N SER A 79 -0.64 20.96 43.60
CA SER A 79 -1.17 19.58 43.50
C SER A 79 -1.88 19.30 42.17
N ASN A 80 -2.19 20.33 41.39
CA ASN A 80 -3.11 20.26 40.25
C ASN A 80 -2.44 20.65 38.91
N TYR A 81 -1.11 20.64 38.86
CA TYR A 81 -0.37 20.99 37.65
C TYR A 81 0.49 19.80 37.23
N ASN A 82 -0.10 18.94 36.41
CA ASN A 82 0.56 17.80 35.80
C ASN A 82 0.77 18.06 34.30
N ILE A 83 1.90 17.61 33.76
CA ILE A 83 2.19 17.62 32.33
C ILE A 83 2.58 16.20 31.95
N THR A 84 1.84 15.58 31.04
CA THR A 84 2.21 14.28 30.48
C THR A 84 3.15 14.51 29.31
N ILE A 85 4.38 14.01 29.44
CA ILE A 85 5.33 13.92 28.34
C ILE A 85 5.30 12.46 27.89
N GLY A 86 4.96 12.20 26.64
CA GLY A 86 4.75 10.85 26.13
C GLY A 86 5.46 10.65 24.80
N SER A 87 5.60 9.39 24.41
CA SER A 87 5.90 9.07 23.02
C SER A 87 4.66 9.33 22.16
N PRO A 88 4.82 9.71 20.88
CA PRO A 88 3.69 9.77 19.96
C PRO A 88 3.04 8.39 19.77
N PRO A 89 1.77 8.34 19.30
CA PRO A 89 1.12 7.08 18.98
C PRO A 89 1.87 6.29 17.91
N VAL A 90 1.58 5.00 17.84
CA VAL A 90 2.00 4.15 16.72
C VAL A 90 0.78 3.70 15.94
N THR A 91 0.69 4.11 14.67
CA THR A 91 -0.36 3.62 13.76
C THR A 91 0.17 2.50 12.85
N LYS A 92 -0.63 1.44 12.70
CA LYS A 92 -0.45 0.36 11.72
C LYS A 92 -1.57 0.41 10.69
N ILE A 93 -1.21 0.22 9.42
CA ILE A 93 -2.16 0.03 8.32
C ILE A 93 -2.35 -1.46 8.04
N GLU A 94 -3.59 -1.86 7.78
CA GLU A 94 -3.93 -3.20 7.31
C GLU A 94 -4.75 -3.09 6.03
N LEU A 95 -4.30 -3.82 5.00
CA LEU A 95 -4.89 -3.86 3.68
C LEU A 95 -5.48 -5.25 3.44
N GLN A 96 -6.75 -5.30 3.05
CA GLN A 96 -7.46 -6.55 2.76
C GLN A 96 -8.14 -6.47 1.41
N SER A 97 -8.11 -7.56 0.66
CA SER A 97 -8.70 -7.68 -0.67
C SER A 97 -9.33 -9.06 -0.84
N SER A 98 -10.30 -9.20 -1.75
CA SER A 98 -10.92 -10.50 -2.02
C SER A 98 -10.02 -11.44 -2.82
N SER A 99 -9.08 -10.89 -3.57
CA SER A 99 -8.06 -11.62 -4.34
C SER A 99 -6.67 -11.41 -3.73
N PRO A 100 -5.79 -12.42 -3.77
CA PRO A 100 -4.41 -12.26 -3.32
C PRO A 100 -3.68 -11.23 -4.19
N LYS A 101 -2.71 -10.53 -3.59
CA LYS A 101 -1.83 -9.62 -4.30
C LYS A 101 -0.89 -10.40 -5.22
N VAL A 102 -0.75 -9.97 -6.47
CA VAL A 102 0.14 -10.57 -7.49
C VAL A 102 1.08 -9.48 -8.00
N ASN A 103 2.40 -9.73 -7.98
CA ASN A 103 3.43 -8.76 -8.40
C ASN A 103 3.22 -7.33 -7.86
N GLU A 104 2.83 -7.19 -6.59
CA GLU A 104 2.51 -5.91 -5.94
C GLU A 104 1.22 -5.20 -6.40
N TRP A 105 0.37 -5.88 -7.17
CA TRP A 105 -0.93 -5.38 -7.63
C TRP A 105 -2.10 -6.17 -7.04
N TYR A 106 -3.19 -5.45 -6.78
CA TYR A 106 -4.48 -6.02 -6.41
C TYR A 106 -5.42 -6.03 -7.62
N SER A 107 -6.04 -7.17 -7.89
CA SER A 107 -7.09 -7.35 -8.93
C SER A 107 -8.52 -7.22 -8.40
N SER A 108 -8.68 -6.60 -7.23
CA SER A 108 -9.97 -6.36 -6.58
C SER A 108 -9.91 -5.11 -5.72
N ASP A 109 -11.06 -4.69 -5.20
CA ASP A 109 -11.13 -3.61 -4.22
C ASP A 109 -10.24 -3.88 -3.00
N VAL A 110 -9.65 -2.82 -2.44
CA VAL A 110 -8.79 -2.91 -1.26
C VAL A 110 -9.45 -2.18 -0.09
N ASN A 111 -9.81 -2.93 0.94
CA ASN A 111 -10.26 -2.38 2.21
C ASN A 111 -9.05 -1.96 3.05
N VAL A 112 -9.06 -0.69 3.48
CA VAL A 112 -8.03 -0.04 4.26
C VAL A 112 -8.53 0.17 5.68
N SER A 113 -7.77 -0.33 6.64
CA SER A 113 -8.00 -0.04 8.06
C SER A 113 -6.73 0.48 8.74
N LEU A 114 -6.91 1.46 9.62
CA LEU A 114 -5.85 2.03 10.44
C LEU A 114 -6.12 1.70 11.90
N ASN A 115 -5.11 1.17 12.58
CA ASN A 115 -5.16 0.88 14.01
C ASN A 115 -4.03 1.64 14.71
N ALA A 116 -4.41 2.57 15.59
CA ALA A 116 -3.48 3.38 16.35
C ALA A 116 -3.50 2.97 17.82
N THR A 117 -2.32 2.85 18.42
CA THR A 117 -2.14 2.55 19.84
C THR A 117 -1.24 3.59 20.48
N ASP A 118 -1.58 3.98 21.71
CA ASP A 118 -0.75 4.80 22.58
C ASP A 118 -1.00 4.36 24.02
N ASP A 119 0.06 3.90 24.69
CA ASP A 119 -0.05 3.28 26.03
C ASP A 119 -0.02 4.31 27.17
N GLN A 120 0.12 5.61 26.86
CA GLN A 120 0.35 6.66 27.85
C GLN A 120 -0.82 7.64 27.95
N SER A 121 -0.99 8.51 26.96
CA SER A 121 -2.07 9.50 26.95
C SER A 121 -3.31 9.00 26.19
N GLY A 122 -3.15 7.93 25.41
CA GLY A 122 -4.14 7.39 24.51
C GLY A 122 -4.25 8.20 23.23
N VAL A 123 -4.78 7.58 22.19
CA VAL A 123 -4.97 8.23 20.88
C VAL A 123 -6.09 9.25 20.96
N ALA A 124 -5.83 10.48 20.50
CA ALA A 124 -6.87 11.51 20.33
C ALA A 124 -7.54 11.42 18.96
N LYS A 125 -6.74 11.30 17.89
CA LYS A 125 -7.25 11.12 16.52
C LYS A 125 -6.21 10.48 15.60
N THR A 126 -6.72 9.76 14.60
CA THR A 126 -5.95 9.27 13.46
C THR A 126 -6.35 10.05 12.21
N LEU A 127 -5.38 10.45 11.42
CA LEU A 127 -5.53 11.23 10.20
C LEU A 127 -4.95 10.43 9.04
N TYR A 128 -5.58 10.55 7.87
CA TYR A 128 -5.06 10.01 6.62
C TYR A 128 -5.33 10.98 5.48
N LYS A 129 -4.53 10.89 4.43
CA LYS A 129 -4.85 11.49 3.13
C LYS A 129 -4.56 10.48 2.03
N LEU A 130 -5.35 10.58 0.96
CA LEU A 130 -5.21 9.77 -0.23
C LEU A 130 -4.56 10.61 -1.33
N ASN A 131 -3.46 10.11 -1.88
CA ASN A 131 -2.63 10.79 -2.87
C ASN A 131 -2.24 12.19 -2.34
N ASN A 132 -2.31 13.20 -3.21
CA ASN A 132 -2.04 14.59 -2.83
C ASN A 132 -3.29 15.32 -2.30
N GLY A 133 -4.27 14.59 -1.77
CA GLY A 133 -5.49 15.15 -1.19
C GLY A 133 -5.28 15.75 0.20
N ASP A 134 -6.38 16.25 0.76
CA ASP A 134 -6.40 16.83 2.11
C ASP A 134 -6.36 15.76 3.21
N TRP A 135 -5.85 16.14 4.38
CA TRP A 135 -5.90 15.33 5.59
C TRP A 135 -7.35 15.20 6.09
N ASN A 136 -7.80 13.96 6.23
CA ASN A 136 -9.10 13.57 6.74
C ASN A 136 -8.94 12.78 8.03
N GLN A 137 -9.91 12.90 8.94
CA GLN A 137 -9.93 12.08 10.15
C GLN A 137 -10.42 10.67 9.82
N TYR A 138 -9.62 9.67 10.19
CA TYR A 138 -10.01 8.26 10.12
C TYR A 138 -11.00 7.95 11.25
N THR A 139 -12.15 7.41 10.89
CA THR A 139 -13.23 7.04 11.83
C THR A 139 -13.73 5.62 11.61
N ILE A 140 -13.73 5.17 10.37
CA ILE A 140 -14.09 3.82 9.95
C ILE A 140 -13.21 3.40 8.78
N ALA A 141 -13.02 2.10 8.62
CA ALA A 141 -12.37 1.52 7.45
C ALA A 141 -13.07 1.98 6.15
N PHE A 142 -12.29 2.13 5.09
CA PHE A 142 -12.78 2.57 3.80
C PHE A 142 -12.19 1.70 2.68
N GLU A 143 -12.79 1.76 1.50
CA GLU A 143 -12.42 0.92 0.38
C GLU A 143 -11.85 1.76 -0.77
N LEU A 144 -10.74 1.30 -1.34
CA LEU A 144 -10.21 1.81 -2.59
C LEU A 144 -10.80 1.01 -3.75
N GLN A 145 -11.70 1.66 -4.49
CA GLN A 145 -12.43 1.03 -5.59
C GLN A 145 -11.88 1.35 -6.98
N ASN A 146 -11.24 2.51 -7.12
CA ASN A 146 -10.70 2.91 -8.41
C ASN A 146 -9.38 2.21 -8.67
N GLU A 147 -9.17 1.78 -9.92
CA GLU A 147 -7.86 1.31 -10.38
C GLU A 147 -6.82 2.45 -10.37
N GLY A 148 -5.55 2.07 -10.46
CA GLY A 148 -4.40 2.95 -10.46
C GLY A 148 -3.51 2.79 -9.24
N ILE A 149 -2.56 3.71 -9.12
CA ILE A 149 -1.60 3.77 -8.04
C ILE A 149 -2.09 4.80 -7.02
N HIS A 150 -2.36 4.32 -5.80
CA HIS A 150 -2.83 5.13 -4.68
C HIS A 150 -1.74 5.21 -3.62
N THR A 151 -1.47 6.40 -3.12
CA THR A 151 -0.61 6.61 -1.94
C THR A 151 -1.49 6.94 -0.76
N ILE A 152 -1.35 6.20 0.35
CA ILE A 152 -2.03 6.50 1.61
C ILE A 152 -0.99 7.02 2.57
N GLU A 153 -1.09 8.29 2.94
CA GLU A 153 -0.29 8.86 4.02
C GLU A 153 -1.14 8.93 5.28
N TYR A 154 -0.59 8.54 6.42
CA TYR A 154 -1.32 8.47 7.68
C TYR A 154 -0.45 8.81 8.89
N LYS A 155 -1.08 9.35 9.93
CA LYS A 155 -0.47 9.69 11.22
C LYS A 155 -1.54 9.78 12.31
N SER A 156 -1.13 9.70 13.57
CA SER A 156 -1.98 9.86 14.74
C SER A 156 -1.41 10.89 15.70
N ILE A 157 -2.33 11.51 16.45
CA ILE A 157 -2.04 12.48 17.50
C ILE A 157 -2.64 11.94 18.80
N ASP A 158 -1.88 11.99 19.88
CA ASP A 158 -2.30 11.56 21.21
C ASP A 158 -3.07 12.67 21.97
N LYS A 159 -3.53 12.40 23.19
CA LYS A 159 -4.26 13.41 24.00
C LYS A 159 -3.35 14.46 24.64
N ALA A 160 -2.05 14.22 24.68
CA ALA A 160 -1.03 15.19 25.12
C ALA A 160 -0.57 16.12 23.99
N GLY A 161 -0.98 15.88 22.74
CA GLY A 161 -0.61 16.64 21.57
C GLY A 161 0.64 16.15 20.84
N ASN A 162 1.18 14.99 21.21
CA ASN A 162 2.29 14.34 20.51
C ASN A 162 1.81 13.77 19.18
N GLU A 163 2.52 14.06 18.11
CA GLU A 163 2.22 13.63 16.75
C GLU A 163 3.28 12.65 16.25
N GLU A 164 2.85 11.53 15.65
CA GLU A 164 3.79 10.59 15.03
C GLU A 164 4.28 11.08 13.67
N GLU A 165 5.45 10.61 13.24
CA GLU A 165 5.96 10.85 11.89
C GLU A 165 4.97 10.32 10.83
N VAL A 166 4.81 11.07 9.73
CA VAL A 166 3.94 10.65 8.62
C VAL A 166 4.44 9.34 8.02
N LYS A 167 3.57 8.33 8.03
CA LYS A 167 3.79 7.05 7.35
C LYS A 167 3.13 7.07 5.99
N SER A 168 3.64 6.28 5.07
CA SER A 168 3.14 6.18 3.70
C SER A 168 3.07 4.73 3.25
N GLU A 169 1.97 4.37 2.59
CA GLU A 169 1.73 3.05 1.99
C GLU A 169 1.32 3.22 0.52
N LEU A 170 1.82 2.35 -0.36
CA LEU A 170 1.52 2.39 -1.78
C LEU A 170 0.59 1.22 -2.14
N VAL A 171 -0.60 1.52 -2.64
CA VAL A 171 -1.60 0.53 -3.05
C VAL A 171 -1.79 0.61 -4.56
N LYS A 172 -1.46 -0.46 -5.27
CA LYS A 172 -1.63 -0.54 -6.73
C LYS A 172 -2.79 -1.47 -7.06
N ILE A 173 -3.77 -0.96 -7.81
CA ILE A 173 -4.98 -1.70 -8.16
C ILE A 173 -5.11 -1.74 -9.68
N ASP A 174 -5.27 -2.93 -10.22
CA ASP A 174 -5.57 -3.16 -11.63
C ASP A 174 -6.44 -4.40 -11.75
N LYS A 175 -7.68 -4.20 -12.19
CA LYS A 175 -8.73 -5.22 -12.32
C LYS A 175 -9.03 -5.52 -13.78
N THR A 176 -8.36 -4.83 -14.70
CA THR A 176 -8.66 -4.86 -16.12
C THR A 176 -7.75 -5.87 -16.79
N ALA A 177 -8.34 -6.84 -17.49
CA ALA A 177 -7.55 -7.79 -18.26
C ALA A 177 -6.81 -7.09 -19.41
N PRO A 178 -5.62 -7.60 -19.81
CA PRO A 178 -4.92 -7.07 -20.97
C PRO A 178 -5.77 -7.24 -22.24
N THR A 179 -5.46 -6.47 -23.26
CA THR A 179 -5.93 -6.76 -24.63
C THR A 179 -5.01 -7.80 -25.28
N LEU A 180 -5.55 -8.61 -26.20
CA LEU A 180 -4.79 -9.67 -26.88
C LEU A 180 -5.25 -9.80 -28.34
N ASN A 181 -4.34 -9.55 -29.26
CA ASN A 181 -4.51 -9.73 -30.69
C ASN A 181 -3.61 -10.87 -31.19
N VAL A 182 -4.17 -11.78 -31.97
CA VAL A 182 -3.46 -12.92 -32.56
C VAL A 182 -3.71 -12.92 -34.06
N SER A 183 -2.63 -13.04 -34.83
CA SER A 183 -2.69 -13.25 -36.27
C SER A 183 -1.69 -14.31 -36.70
N PHE A 184 -1.87 -14.87 -37.89
CA PHE A 184 -0.97 -15.87 -38.46
C PHE A 184 -0.38 -15.32 -39.75
N ASP A 185 0.89 -15.66 -40.01
CA ASP A 185 1.53 -15.44 -41.32
C ASP A 185 0.75 -16.11 -42.46
N GLN A 186 0.07 -17.21 -42.15
CA GLN A 186 -0.86 -17.89 -43.04
C GLN A 186 -2.14 -18.33 -42.30
N SER A 187 -3.24 -17.60 -42.50
CA SER A 187 -4.57 -17.96 -41.98
C SER A 187 -5.42 -18.80 -42.94
N VAL A 188 -4.99 -18.93 -44.20
CA VAL A 188 -5.65 -19.76 -45.22
C VAL A 188 -4.63 -20.63 -45.95
N ILE A 189 -4.85 -21.94 -45.97
CA ILE A 189 -4.02 -22.93 -46.65
C ILE A 189 -4.80 -23.51 -47.83
N THR A 190 -4.22 -23.40 -49.03
CA THR A 190 -4.83 -23.90 -50.28
C THR A 190 -4.12 -25.12 -50.85
N ASP A 191 -2.88 -25.38 -50.43
CA ASP A 191 -2.09 -26.51 -50.89
C ASP A 191 -2.66 -27.84 -50.34
N ARG A 192 -2.67 -28.88 -51.18
CA ARG A 192 -3.39 -30.15 -50.92
C ARG A 192 -2.45 -31.34 -51.04
N ASN A 193 -1.36 -31.29 -50.31
CA ASN A 193 -0.25 -32.22 -50.45
C ASN A 193 -0.07 -33.12 -49.21
N HIS A 194 -1.00 -33.07 -48.26
CA HIS A 194 -0.96 -33.81 -46.99
C HIS A 194 0.28 -33.48 -46.13
N GLN A 195 1.02 -32.42 -46.50
CA GLN A 195 2.22 -31.99 -45.80
C GLN A 195 1.86 -31.13 -44.59
N LEU A 196 2.78 -31.09 -43.64
CA LEU A 196 2.74 -30.12 -42.56
C LEU A 196 3.15 -28.75 -43.10
N VAL A 197 2.36 -27.74 -42.76
CA VAL A 197 2.60 -26.34 -43.09
C VAL A 197 3.07 -25.65 -41.81
N PRO A 198 4.25 -25.00 -41.83
CA PRO A 198 4.70 -24.18 -40.72
C PRO A 198 3.82 -22.94 -40.62
N ILE A 199 3.35 -22.67 -39.41
CA ILE A 199 2.58 -21.48 -39.08
C ILE A 199 3.38 -20.69 -38.05
N LYS A 200 3.48 -19.39 -38.28
CA LYS A 200 4.03 -18.44 -37.32
C LYS A 200 2.93 -17.49 -36.84
N ALA A 201 2.63 -17.55 -35.55
CA ALA A 201 1.74 -16.60 -34.90
C ALA A 201 2.45 -15.26 -34.61
N SER A 202 1.75 -14.16 -34.80
CA SER A 202 2.08 -12.85 -34.23
C SER A 202 1.08 -12.57 -33.11
N VAL A 203 1.59 -12.48 -31.88
CA VAL A 203 0.81 -12.29 -30.66
C VAL A 203 1.17 -10.95 -30.05
N GLU A 204 0.19 -10.07 -29.96
CA GLU A 204 0.35 -8.72 -29.40
C GLU A 204 -0.61 -8.56 -28.22
N ALA A 205 -0.04 -8.37 -27.04
CA ALA A 205 -0.79 -8.07 -25.82
C ALA A 205 -0.41 -6.67 -25.33
N ASP A 206 -1.39 -5.93 -24.81
CA ASP A 206 -1.21 -4.59 -24.25
C ASP A 206 -2.03 -4.44 -22.97
N ASP A 207 -1.43 -3.83 -21.96
CA ASP A 207 -2.09 -3.41 -20.72
C ASP A 207 -1.52 -2.08 -20.24
N ASN A 208 -2.40 -1.17 -19.83
CA ASN A 208 -2.03 0.22 -19.52
C ASN A 208 -1.69 0.46 -18.05
N LEU A 209 -1.94 -0.48 -17.14
CA LEU A 209 -1.75 -0.29 -15.70
C LEU A 209 -0.67 -1.19 -15.15
N SER A 210 -0.99 -2.46 -14.91
CA SER A 210 -0.02 -3.41 -14.38
C SER A 210 0.98 -3.84 -15.45
N GLY A 211 0.65 -3.69 -16.73
CA GLY A 211 1.44 -4.13 -17.86
C GLY A 211 1.30 -5.63 -18.10
N VAL A 212 1.68 -6.09 -19.29
CA VAL A 212 1.59 -7.51 -19.64
C VAL A 212 2.64 -8.31 -18.85
N GLY A 213 2.20 -9.38 -18.19
CA GLY A 213 3.07 -10.32 -17.48
C GLY A 213 3.52 -11.47 -18.38
N SER A 214 2.58 -12.13 -19.07
CA SER A 214 2.87 -13.26 -19.96
C SER A 214 1.78 -13.49 -21.00
N TYR A 215 2.10 -14.28 -22.02
CA TYR A 215 1.11 -14.97 -22.86
C TYR A 215 1.54 -16.42 -23.10
N GLU A 216 0.56 -17.29 -23.36
CA GLU A 216 0.77 -18.71 -23.60
C GLU A 216 -0.13 -19.25 -24.71
N LEU A 217 0.39 -20.19 -25.50
CA LEU A 217 -0.37 -21.02 -26.41
C LEU A 217 -1.15 -22.05 -25.58
N VAL A 218 -2.47 -21.91 -25.52
CA VAL A 218 -3.34 -22.76 -24.68
C VAL A 218 -3.72 -24.04 -25.41
N SER A 219 -4.13 -23.92 -26.67
CA SER A 219 -4.60 -25.07 -27.45
C SER A 219 -4.58 -24.81 -28.94
N ILE A 220 -4.51 -25.88 -29.72
CA ILE A 220 -4.86 -25.91 -31.14
C ILE A 220 -5.84 -27.06 -31.30
N VAL A 221 -7.03 -26.79 -31.82
CA VAL A 221 -8.08 -27.80 -31.98
C VAL A 221 -8.52 -27.84 -33.44
N SER A 222 -8.52 -29.04 -34.02
CA SER A 222 -9.07 -29.27 -35.35
C SER A 222 -10.57 -29.59 -35.26
N ASN A 223 -11.37 -29.03 -36.18
CA ASN A 223 -12.79 -29.41 -36.34
C ASN A 223 -12.96 -30.83 -36.92
N GLN A 224 -11.88 -31.45 -37.41
CA GLN A 224 -11.84 -32.82 -37.95
C GLN A 224 -10.91 -33.69 -37.10
N LYS A 225 -11.33 -34.93 -36.83
CA LYS A 225 -10.49 -35.92 -36.13
C LYS A 225 -9.33 -36.37 -37.02
N ASP A 226 -8.21 -36.75 -36.40
CA ASP A 226 -7.12 -37.47 -37.06
C ASP A 226 -7.66 -38.66 -37.85
N ASN A 227 -7.21 -38.81 -39.10
CA ASN A 227 -7.69 -39.85 -39.97
C ASN A 227 -6.95 -41.16 -39.68
N VAL A 228 -7.55 -42.01 -38.84
CA VAL A 228 -6.95 -43.30 -38.44
C VAL A 228 -7.19 -44.45 -39.45
N LYS A 229 -7.90 -44.23 -40.56
CA LYS A 229 -8.12 -45.28 -41.59
C LYS A 229 -8.52 -44.72 -42.97
N GLY A 230 -7.56 -44.60 -43.90
CA GLY A 230 -7.73 -44.11 -45.28
C GLY A 230 -6.41 -44.07 -46.06
N ASP A 231 -6.41 -43.75 -47.36
CA ASP A 231 -5.29 -43.85 -48.32
C ASP A 231 -4.06 -42.94 -48.09
N GLY A 232 -4.03 -42.26 -46.95
CA GLY A 232 -2.84 -41.66 -46.32
C GLY A 232 -3.02 -41.69 -44.81
N ASN A 233 -2.45 -42.68 -44.12
CA ASN A 233 -2.51 -42.75 -42.64
C ASN A 233 -1.67 -41.61 -42.04
N THR A 234 -2.30 -40.51 -41.66
CA THR A 234 -1.65 -39.36 -41.03
C THR A 234 -2.31 -39.09 -39.69
N THR A 235 -1.64 -39.57 -38.64
CA THR A 235 -1.89 -39.10 -37.28
C THR A 235 -1.08 -37.84 -37.03
N GLN A 236 -1.40 -37.08 -35.97
CA GLN A 236 -0.68 -35.86 -35.58
C GLN A 236 -0.81 -34.74 -36.61
N ASP A 237 -2.02 -34.22 -36.74
CA ASP A 237 -2.34 -33.07 -37.60
C ASP A 237 -1.82 -31.73 -37.07
N ILE A 238 -1.37 -31.72 -35.80
CA ILE A 238 -0.74 -30.61 -35.11
C ILE A 238 0.58 -31.13 -34.56
N GLN A 239 1.69 -30.46 -34.87
CA GLN A 239 3.03 -30.85 -34.41
C GLN A 239 3.85 -29.64 -34.00
N GLY A 240 4.83 -29.86 -33.12
CA GLY A 240 5.76 -28.82 -32.68
C GLY A 240 5.19 -27.78 -31.72
N ALA A 241 3.89 -27.82 -31.42
CA ALA A 241 3.25 -26.90 -30.49
C ALA A 241 3.60 -27.23 -29.03
N GLU A 242 4.20 -26.28 -28.33
CA GLU A 242 4.47 -26.37 -26.89
C GLU A 242 3.38 -25.65 -26.09
N PHE A 243 2.33 -26.37 -25.69
CA PHE A 243 1.23 -25.79 -24.92
C PHE A 243 1.67 -25.32 -23.52
N GLY A 244 1.12 -24.19 -23.07
CA GLY A 244 1.48 -23.55 -21.81
C GLY A 244 2.79 -22.74 -21.86
N THR A 245 3.36 -22.52 -23.05
CA THR A 245 4.54 -21.67 -23.26
C THR A 245 4.20 -20.52 -24.22
N SER A 246 5.09 -19.55 -24.37
CA SER A 246 4.95 -18.46 -25.34
C SER A 246 5.25 -18.90 -26.79
N ASP A 247 5.03 -20.18 -27.12
CA ASP A 247 5.29 -20.73 -28.44
C ASP A 247 4.44 -20.01 -29.50
N THR A 248 5.07 -19.74 -30.63
CA THR A 248 4.51 -19.05 -31.80
C THR A 248 4.76 -19.81 -33.09
N ASN A 249 5.41 -20.99 -33.04
CA ASN A 249 5.78 -21.75 -34.23
C ASN A 249 5.29 -23.18 -34.08
N PHE A 250 4.32 -23.55 -34.91
CA PHE A 250 3.77 -24.90 -34.92
C PHE A 250 3.45 -25.32 -36.34
N LEU A 251 3.19 -26.60 -36.51
CA LEU A 251 2.89 -27.22 -37.79
C LEU A 251 1.44 -27.68 -37.77
N VAL A 252 0.68 -27.31 -38.81
CA VAL A 252 -0.67 -27.84 -39.06
C VAL A 252 -0.70 -28.58 -40.38
N ARG A 253 -1.50 -29.62 -40.48
CA ARG A 253 -1.55 -30.43 -41.71
C ARG A 253 -2.45 -29.82 -42.78
N ALA A 254 -1.91 -29.71 -43.99
CA ALA A 254 -2.65 -29.42 -45.21
C ALA A 254 -3.35 -30.69 -45.77
N GLU A 255 -4.23 -31.29 -44.97
CA GLU A 255 -4.96 -32.54 -45.28
C GLU A 255 -6.49 -32.41 -45.10
N ARG A 256 -7.22 -33.37 -45.70
CA ARG A 256 -8.67 -33.47 -45.76
C ARG A 256 -9.19 -34.73 -45.08
N SER A 257 -10.37 -34.61 -44.48
CA SER A 257 -11.35 -35.69 -44.39
C SER A 257 -12.74 -35.10 -44.68
N GLY A 258 -13.52 -35.70 -45.59
CA GLY A 258 -14.89 -35.24 -45.90
C GLY A 258 -14.99 -34.06 -46.87
N SER A 259 -16.15 -33.36 -46.83
CA SER A 259 -16.58 -32.33 -47.79
C SER A 259 -16.54 -30.88 -47.26
N GLU A 260 -15.93 -30.65 -46.10
CA GLU A 260 -15.91 -29.35 -45.43
C GLU A 260 -14.48 -28.81 -45.30
N ASP A 261 -14.33 -27.48 -45.18
CA ASP A 261 -13.07 -26.83 -44.81
C ASP A 261 -12.55 -27.44 -43.48
N ARG A 262 -11.24 -27.71 -43.41
CA ARG A 262 -10.60 -28.02 -42.12
C ARG A 262 -10.24 -26.72 -41.44
N ILE A 263 -10.58 -26.63 -40.16
CA ILE A 263 -10.35 -25.44 -39.33
C ILE A 263 -9.50 -25.86 -38.14
N TYR A 264 -8.35 -25.22 -37.99
CA TYR A 264 -7.57 -25.26 -36.77
C TYR A 264 -7.86 -24.00 -35.96
N THR A 265 -8.56 -24.15 -34.84
CA THR A 265 -8.81 -23.06 -33.89
C THR A 265 -7.65 -23.02 -32.89
N VAL A 266 -6.82 -21.99 -33.01
CA VAL A 266 -5.66 -21.74 -32.16
C VAL A 266 -6.06 -20.77 -31.05
N THR A 267 -5.76 -21.11 -29.80
CA THR A 267 -6.14 -20.32 -28.63
C THR A 267 -4.91 -19.85 -27.87
N TYR A 268 -4.81 -18.54 -27.65
CA TYR A 268 -3.82 -17.93 -26.77
C TYR A 268 -4.49 -17.30 -25.56
N LYS A 269 -3.76 -17.25 -24.45
CA LYS A 269 -4.14 -16.51 -23.24
C LYS A 269 -3.04 -15.53 -22.88
N ALA A 270 -3.40 -14.32 -22.50
CA ALA A 270 -2.49 -13.35 -21.90
C ALA A 270 -2.88 -13.08 -20.45
N THR A 271 -1.88 -12.80 -19.62
CA THR A 271 -2.01 -12.47 -18.20
C THR A 271 -1.22 -11.19 -17.92
N ASP A 272 -1.82 -10.20 -17.27
CA ASP A 272 -1.11 -8.99 -16.84
C ASP A 272 -0.32 -9.22 -15.53
N ASN A 273 0.32 -8.18 -15.00
CA ASN A 273 1.06 -8.29 -13.75
C ASN A 273 0.15 -8.32 -12.51
N ALA A 274 -1.12 -7.90 -12.61
CA ALA A 274 -2.13 -8.04 -11.55
C ALA A 274 -2.81 -9.41 -11.52
N GLY A 275 -2.51 -10.27 -12.49
CA GLY A 275 -3.07 -11.60 -12.62
C GLY A 275 -4.43 -11.64 -13.34
N ASN A 276 -4.88 -10.54 -13.94
CA ASN A 276 -6.06 -10.56 -14.80
C ASN A 276 -5.70 -11.22 -16.14
N THR A 277 -6.66 -11.92 -16.74
CA THR A 277 -6.40 -12.75 -17.93
C THR A 277 -7.41 -12.53 -19.02
N VAL A 278 -6.96 -12.61 -20.27
CA VAL A 278 -7.82 -12.67 -21.46
C VAL A 278 -7.43 -13.89 -22.30
N THR A 279 -8.41 -14.53 -22.94
CA THR A 279 -8.18 -15.61 -23.89
C THR A 279 -8.82 -15.24 -25.22
N THR A 280 -8.10 -15.45 -26.33
CA THR A 280 -8.61 -15.25 -27.68
C THR A 280 -8.33 -16.48 -28.54
N SER A 281 -9.19 -16.72 -29.53
CA SER A 281 -9.03 -17.80 -30.49
C SER A 281 -9.08 -17.25 -31.91
N GLN A 282 -8.21 -17.76 -32.78
CA GLN A 282 -8.17 -17.41 -34.18
C GLN A 282 -8.05 -18.67 -35.03
N ASP A 283 -8.76 -18.69 -36.14
CA ASP A 283 -8.82 -19.85 -37.03
C ASP A 283 -7.76 -19.78 -38.14
N ILE A 284 -7.23 -20.96 -38.47
CA ILE A 284 -6.49 -21.25 -39.71
C ILE A 284 -7.36 -22.20 -40.53
N VAL A 285 -7.68 -21.80 -41.77
CA VAL A 285 -8.62 -22.51 -42.63
C VAL A 285 -7.90 -23.19 -43.78
N VAL A 286 -8.01 -24.51 -43.86
CA VAL A 286 -7.61 -25.30 -45.03
C VAL A 286 -8.82 -25.44 -45.97
N LYS A 287 -8.77 -24.80 -47.14
CA LYS A 287 -9.94 -24.69 -48.03
C LYS A 287 -10.32 -26.02 -48.71
N HIS A 288 -11.58 -26.41 -48.54
CA HIS A 288 -12.35 -27.29 -49.40
C HIS A 288 -12.72 -26.54 -50.69
N ASP A 289 -12.68 -27.19 -51.84
CA ASP A 289 -12.67 -26.48 -53.13
C ASP A 289 -14.00 -25.77 -53.44
N ASN A 290 -13.93 -24.53 -53.93
CA ASN A 290 -14.98 -23.93 -54.75
C ASN A 290 -14.73 -24.36 -56.20
N SER A 291 -15.43 -25.40 -56.65
CA SER A 291 -15.75 -25.73 -58.05
C SER A 291 -14.63 -25.65 -59.11
N LYS A 292 -14.27 -26.79 -59.70
CA LYS A 292 -14.08 -26.89 -61.15
C LYS A 292 -15.02 -27.94 -61.71
#